data_AF-A0A7V8XZI8-F1
#
_entry.id   AF-A0A7V8XZI8-F1
#
_cell.length_a   1.000
_cell.length_b   1.000
_cell.length_c   1.000
_cell.angle_alpha   90.00
_cell.angle_beta   90.00
_cell.angle_gamma   90.00
#
_symmetry.space_group_name_H-M   'P 1'
#
loop_
_entity.id
_entity.type
_entity.pdbx_description
1 polymer ?
#
loop_
_entity_poly.entity_id
_entity_poly.type
_entity_poly.pdbx_seq_one_letter_code
_entity_poly.pdbx_strand_id
1 'polypeptide(L)'
;MATAVRRFTLAAALAFTMLAAVPARAQVTCDDTAQKAATDAKTNGLPPLQVDRAYGAALLTCKGVTDTGLAAVAAAANLDRARLARLFLARKLATSDYLALVRDRSGKLRLARNDLAYRTAFLAGDADGDLVPDDRDKCKQTRDLAETGRDGCPVRPGRRQGPSEDAMQQARRALKGVALVSNPKCAEAPVPDRSILLHQGFLRPDGNPANHFYGVSVSRVRNVPAGCEGFYQFNFRFTDRTDALFPVTKIIQVTFADGDNTDTGPKSAVRRIFKVFQADTGHRQDLFRSAVKYGLVEWRVRTVGANGLMSTWSDWRHEAFNGVFRPNVP
;
A
#
# COMPACT_ATOMS: atom_id res chain seq x y z
N MET A 1 58.59 -57.89 -38.70
CA MET A 1 57.31 -57.16 -38.78
C MET A 1 56.41 -57.64 -37.65
N ALA A 2 56.33 -56.91 -36.54
CA ALA A 2 55.36 -57.14 -35.49
C ALA A 2 55.17 -55.83 -34.72
N THR A 3 54.03 -55.18 -34.95
CA THR A 3 53.62 -53.94 -34.30
C THR A 3 52.63 -54.31 -33.19
N ALA A 4 52.99 -54.07 -31.92
CA ALA A 4 52.08 -54.28 -30.79
C ALA A 4 51.79 -52.92 -30.12
N VAL A 5 50.54 -52.50 -30.25
CA VAL A 5 49.96 -51.23 -29.81
C VAL A 5 49.68 -51.28 -28.29
N ARG A 6 50.25 -50.34 -27.52
CA ARG A 6 49.90 -50.10 -26.11
C ARG A 6 48.59 -49.30 -26.03
N ARG A 7 47.58 -49.84 -25.33
CA ARG A 7 46.36 -49.13 -24.94
C ARG A 7 46.59 -48.43 -23.59
N PHE A 8 46.48 -47.11 -23.56
CA PHE A 8 46.32 -46.31 -22.34
C PHE A 8 44.82 -46.18 -22.04
N THR A 9 44.38 -46.63 -20.88
CA THR A 9 43.05 -46.36 -20.33
C THR A 9 43.11 -45.13 -19.43
N LEU A 10 42.56 -44.01 -19.91
CA LEU A 10 42.25 -42.83 -19.10
C LEU A 10 40.89 -43.05 -18.42
N ALA A 11 40.89 -43.28 -17.12
CA ALA A 11 39.69 -43.21 -16.29
C ALA A 11 39.50 -41.75 -15.84
N ALA A 12 38.59 -41.02 -16.47
CA ALA A 12 38.16 -39.70 -16.05
C ALA A 12 37.08 -39.83 -14.96
N ALA A 13 37.44 -39.50 -13.72
CA ALA A 13 36.49 -39.34 -12.62
C ALA A 13 35.73 -38.02 -12.79
N LEU A 14 34.48 -38.08 -13.24
CA LEU A 14 33.53 -36.97 -13.24
C LEU A 14 33.04 -36.74 -11.80
N ALA A 15 33.66 -35.80 -11.09
CA ALA A 15 33.12 -35.26 -9.85
C ALA A 15 31.93 -34.33 -10.19
N PHE A 16 30.71 -34.84 -10.03
CA PHE A 16 29.49 -34.03 -10.08
C PHE A 16 29.40 -33.18 -8.80
N THR A 17 29.84 -31.92 -8.87
CA THR A 17 29.56 -30.91 -7.86
C THR A 17 28.08 -30.55 -7.93
N MET A 18 27.26 -31.18 -7.08
CA MET A 18 25.89 -30.73 -6.78
C MET A 18 25.97 -29.36 -6.12
N LEU A 19 25.95 -28.28 -6.92
CA LEU A 19 25.64 -26.94 -6.43
C LEU A 19 24.17 -26.95 -5.97
N ALA A 20 23.96 -27.12 -4.67
CA ALA A 20 22.68 -26.83 -4.05
C ALA A 20 22.36 -25.36 -4.32
N ALA A 21 21.41 -25.11 -5.21
CA ALA A 21 20.86 -23.78 -5.43
C ALA A 21 20.26 -23.29 -4.12
N VAL A 22 21.00 -22.44 -3.40
CA VAL A 22 20.45 -21.73 -2.23
C VAL A 22 19.31 -20.87 -2.77
N PRO A 23 18.06 -21.05 -2.30
CA PRO A 23 16.96 -20.22 -2.76
C PRO A 23 17.33 -18.76 -2.47
N ALA A 24 17.31 -17.93 -3.51
CA ALA A 24 17.54 -16.50 -3.37
C ALA A 24 16.52 -15.97 -2.35
N ARG A 25 16.99 -15.62 -1.15
CA ARG A 25 16.14 -15.01 -0.12
C ARG A 25 15.56 -13.75 -0.73
N ALA A 26 14.24 -13.71 -0.90
CA ALA A 26 13.53 -12.53 -1.35
C ALA A 26 13.95 -11.34 -0.46
N GLN A 27 14.47 -10.27 -1.07
CA GLN A 27 14.79 -9.05 -0.34
C GLN A 27 13.50 -8.54 0.31
N VAL A 28 13.48 -8.53 1.65
CA VAL A 28 12.36 -7.98 2.42
C VAL A 28 12.23 -6.51 2.05
N THR A 29 11.08 -6.13 1.50
CA THR A 29 10.82 -4.73 1.13
C THR A 29 10.38 -3.94 2.36
N CYS A 30 10.51 -2.61 2.34
CA CYS A 30 10.02 -1.78 3.44
C CYS A 30 8.52 -1.93 3.69
N ASP A 31 7.74 -2.19 2.64
CA ASP A 31 6.32 -2.44 2.77
C ASP A 31 6.06 -3.78 3.47
N ASP A 32 6.88 -4.81 3.26
CA ASP A 32 6.71 -6.10 3.94
C ASP A 32 7.02 -5.98 5.44
N THR A 33 8.07 -5.23 5.81
CA THR A 33 8.37 -4.91 7.22
C THR A 33 7.24 -4.11 7.88
N ALA A 34 6.74 -3.08 7.19
CA ALA A 34 5.64 -2.26 7.69
C ALA A 34 4.34 -3.06 7.84
N GLN A 35 4.03 -3.93 6.88
CA GLN A 35 2.87 -4.80 6.93
C GLN A 35 2.97 -5.81 8.08
N LYS A 36 4.16 -6.37 8.33
CA LYS A 36 4.40 -7.22 9.50
C LYS A 36 4.13 -6.48 10.80
N ALA A 37 4.62 -5.26 10.96
CA ALA A 37 4.36 -4.45 12.16
C ALA A 37 2.85 -4.19 12.36
N ALA A 38 2.11 -3.93 11.29
CA ALA A 38 0.65 -3.77 11.35
C ALA A 38 -0.06 -5.07 11.77
N THR A 39 0.36 -6.22 11.23
CA THR A 39 -0.18 -7.53 11.60
C THR A 39 0.11 -7.86 13.06
N ASP A 40 1.34 -7.65 13.53
CA ASP A 40 1.74 -7.91 14.91
C ASP A 40 0.94 -7.00 15.87
N ALA A 41 0.80 -5.71 15.55
CA ALA A 41 -0.05 -4.76 16.29
C ALA A 41 -1.52 -5.23 16.39
N LYS A 42 -2.09 -5.70 15.27
CA LYS A 42 -3.45 -6.22 15.21
C LYS A 42 -3.62 -7.50 16.04
N THR A 43 -2.68 -8.43 15.96
CA THR A 43 -2.68 -9.67 16.75
C THR A 43 -2.63 -9.38 18.25
N ASN A 44 -1.94 -8.30 18.64
CA ASN A 44 -1.89 -7.82 20.03
C ASN A 44 -3.15 -7.05 20.46
N GLY A 45 -4.21 -7.02 19.64
CA GLY A 45 -5.47 -6.37 19.97
C GLY A 45 -5.40 -4.83 19.97
N LEU A 46 -4.39 -4.24 19.33
CA LEU A 46 -4.30 -2.78 19.25
C LEU A 46 -5.45 -2.19 18.40
N PRO A 47 -5.97 -1.01 18.77
CA PRO A 47 -7.03 -0.36 18.01
C PRO A 47 -6.54 0.06 16.62
N PRO A 48 -7.44 0.20 15.62
CA PRO A 48 -7.07 0.47 14.23
C PRO A 48 -6.09 1.64 14.03
N LEU A 49 -6.28 2.74 14.77
CA LEU A 49 -5.38 3.90 14.68
C LEU A 49 -3.94 3.56 15.10
N GLN A 50 -3.77 2.72 16.11
CA GLN A 50 -2.45 2.29 16.59
C GLN A 50 -1.80 1.28 15.63
N VAL A 51 -2.61 0.46 14.94
CA VAL A 51 -2.13 -0.40 13.85
C VAL A 51 -1.56 0.44 12.70
N ASP A 52 -2.25 1.49 12.29
CA ASP A 52 -1.78 2.41 11.24
C ASP A 52 -0.52 3.19 11.66
N ARG A 53 -0.43 3.60 12.94
CA ARG A 53 0.78 4.23 13.50
C ARG A 53 1.97 3.28 13.47
N ALA A 54 1.78 2.01 13.87
CA ALA A 54 2.83 0.98 13.82
C ALA A 54 3.32 0.73 12.38
N TYR A 55 2.40 0.64 11.41
CA TYR A 55 2.76 0.55 9.99
C TYR A 55 3.63 1.74 9.55
N GLY A 56 3.18 2.96 9.84
CA GLY A 56 3.89 4.18 9.45
C GLY A 56 5.28 4.28 10.07
N ALA A 57 5.43 3.92 11.34
CA ALA A 57 6.70 3.97 12.05
C ALA A 57 7.70 2.96 11.48
N ALA A 58 7.25 1.73 11.20
CA ALA A 58 8.07 0.70 10.57
C ALA A 58 8.50 1.09 9.14
N LEU A 59 7.60 1.72 8.37
CA LEU A 59 7.90 2.21 7.03
C LEU A 59 8.98 3.32 7.06
N LEU A 60 8.87 4.27 7.99
CA LEU A 60 9.87 5.33 8.16
C LEU A 60 11.22 4.78 8.60
N THR A 61 11.21 3.82 9.53
CA THR A 61 12.44 3.16 10.00
C THR A 61 13.15 2.46 8.86
N CYS A 62 12.43 1.69 8.04
CA CYS A 62 13.01 1.02 6.88
C CYS A 62 13.55 2.02 5.83
N LYS A 63 12.95 3.21 5.73
CA LYS A 63 13.43 4.29 4.84
C LYS A 63 14.60 5.10 5.42
N GLY A 64 15.18 4.66 6.54
CA GLY A 64 16.41 5.24 7.10
C GLY A 64 16.21 6.20 8.27
N VAL A 65 14.99 6.32 8.82
CA VAL A 65 14.81 7.04 10.10
C VAL A 65 15.28 6.12 11.23
N THR A 66 16.50 6.33 11.72
CA THR A 66 17.14 5.44 12.71
C THR A 66 16.60 5.62 14.13
N ASP A 67 16.08 6.80 14.46
CA ASP A 67 15.49 7.08 15.77
C ASP A 67 14.02 6.62 15.81
N THR A 68 13.76 5.57 16.59
CA THR A 68 12.43 4.93 16.67
C THR A 68 11.36 5.85 17.24
N GLY A 69 11.71 6.71 18.21
CA GLY A 69 10.78 7.68 18.78
C GLY A 69 10.40 8.78 17.79
N LEU A 70 11.37 9.26 17.00
CA LEU A 70 11.11 10.19 15.91
C LEU A 70 10.25 9.54 14.82
N ALA A 71 10.52 8.28 14.46
CA ALA A 71 9.70 7.54 13.50
C ALA A 71 8.25 7.40 13.99
N ALA A 72 8.05 7.09 15.27
CA ALA A 72 6.73 6.97 15.89
C ALA A 72 5.94 8.30 15.86
N VAL A 73 6.54 9.40 16.33
CA VAL A 73 5.89 10.73 16.29
C VAL A 73 5.60 11.17 14.86
N ALA A 74 6.54 10.96 13.93
CA ALA A 74 6.37 11.33 12.54
C ALA A 74 5.26 10.52 11.86
N ALA A 75 5.15 9.22 12.15
CA ALA A 75 4.07 8.37 11.67
C ALA A 75 2.71 8.87 12.18
N ALA A 76 2.59 9.13 13.49
CA ALA A 76 1.37 9.66 14.08
C ALA A 76 0.96 11.01 13.48
N ALA A 77 1.90 11.96 13.36
CA ALA A 77 1.64 13.28 12.78
C ALA A 77 1.21 13.20 11.31
N ASN A 78 1.82 12.33 10.51
CA ASN A 78 1.46 12.15 9.11
C ASN A 78 0.09 11.48 8.94
N LEU A 79 -0.22 10.50 9.79
CA LEU A 79 -1.53 9.85 9.81
C LEU A 79 -2.64 10.85 10.17
N ASP A 80 -2.44 11.65 11.21
CA ASP A 80 -3.38 12.70 11.60
C ASP A 80 -3.58 13.73 10.50
N ARG A 81 -2.51 14.21 9.86
CA ARG A 81 -2.63 15.12 8.70
C ARG A 81 -3.43 14.51 7.56
N ALA A 82 -3.24 13.22 7.27
CA ALA A 82 -4.03 12.53 6.26
C ALA A 82 -5.52 12.45 6.64
N ARG A 83 -5.83 12.15 7.91
CA ARG A 83 -7.20 12.17 8.45
C ARG A 83 -7.83 13.56 8.36
N LEU A 84 -7.09 14.60 8.77
CA LEU A 84 -7.51 16.01 8.69
C LEU A 84 -7.75 16.45 7.24
N ALA A 85 -6.88 16.07 6.31
CA ALA A 85 -7.03 16.40 4.89
C ALA A 85 -8.30 15.77 4.31
N ARG A 86 -8.63 14.52 4.69
CA ARG A 86 -9.90 13.87 4.29
C ARG A 86 -11.11 14.62 4.83
N LEU A 87 -11.11 15.01 6.12
CA LEU A 87 -12.20 15.81 6.70
C LEU A 87 -12.36 17.17 6.01
N PHE A 88 -11.24 17.83 5.70
CA PHE A 88 -11.21 19.10 4.98
C PHE A 88 -11.76 18.96 3.54
N LEU A 89 -11.34 17.93 2.80
CA LEU A 89 -11.83 17.66 1.45
C LEU A 89 -13.32 17.27 1.43
N ALA A 90 -13.77 16.58 2.47
CA ALA A 90 -15.17 16.24 2.70
C ALA A 90 -16.03 17.42 3.18
N ARG A 91 -15.44 18.61 3.38
CA ARG A 91 -16.11 19.80 3.96
C ARG A 91 -16.66 19.60 5.38
N LYS A 92 -16.08 18.67 6.15
CA LYS A 92 -16.43 18.41 7.56
C LYS A 92 -15.57 19.17 8.57
N LEU A 93 -14.51 19.80 8.08
CA LEU A 93 -13.59 20.59 8.88
C LEU A 93 -13.45 21.96 8.24
N ALA A 94 -13.69 23.02 9.02
CA ALA A 94 -13.51 24.38 8.53
C ALA A 94 -12.04 24.63 8.18
N THR A 95 -11.80 25.52 7.24
CA THR A 95 -10.45 25.88 6.76
C THR A 95 -9.53 26.29 7.92
N SER A 96 -10.00 27.21 8.77
CA SER A 96 -9.23 27.73 9.91
C SER A 96 -8.76 26.61 10.82
N ASP A 97 -9.66 25.64 11.04
CA ASP A 97 -9.46 24.52 11.96
C ASP A 97 -8.51 23.50 11.34
N TYR A 98 -8.66 23.20 10.04
CA TYR A 98 -7.71 22.37 9.30
C TYR A 98 -6.29 22.93 9.39
N LEU A 99 -6.10 24.22 9.12
CA LEU A 99 -4.78 24.85 9.17
C LEU A 99 -4.23 24.97 10.60
N ALA A 100 -5.10 25.15 11.59
CA ALA A 100 -4.72 25.14 13.00
C ALA A 100 -4.19 23.75 13.41
N LEU A 101 -4.93 22.69 13.10
CA LEU A 101 -4.58 21.31 13.40
C LEU A 101 -3.31 20.88 12.66
N VAL A 102 -3.18 21.22 11.38
CA VAL A 102 -1.94 20.94 10.63
C VAL A 102 -0.73 21.66 11.24
N ARG A 103 -0.90 22.91 11.68
CA ARG A 103 0.17 23.66 12.37
C ARG A 103 0.52 23.03 13.71
N ASP A 104 -0.46 22.62 14.48
CA ASP A 104 -0.25 21.91 15.75
C ASP A 104 0.56 20.63 15.56
N ARG A 105 0.11 19.71 14.70
CA ARG A 105 0.85 18.46 14.39
C ARG A 105 2.27 18.74 13.87
N SER A 106 2.45 19.84 13.14
CA SER A 106 3.77 20.29 12.68
C SER A 106 4.64 20.86 13.79
N GLY A 107 4.06 21.55 14.76
CA GLY A 107 4.73 22.04 15.96
C GLY A 107 5.25 20.89 16.82
N LYS A 108 4.40 19.89 17.09
CA LYS A 108 4.77 18.69 17.87
C LYS A 108 5.83 17.83 17.19
N LEU A 109 5.72 17.62 15.87
CA LEU A 109 6.78 16.93 15.13
C LEU A 109 8.11 17.72 15.15
N ARG A 110 8.06 19.05 15.08
CA ARG A 110 9.26 19.89 15.18
C ARG A 110 9.88 19.83 16.57
N LEU A 111 9.05 19.80 17.62
CA LEU A 111 9.49 19.60 18.99
C LEU A 111 10.21 18.24 19.13
N ALA A 112 9.59 17.15 18.67
CA ALA A 112 10.17 15.82 18.71
C ALA A 112 11.50 15.70 17.95
N ARG A 113 11.67 16.43 16.82
CA ARG A 113 12.96 16.46 16.10
C ARG A 113 14.11 17.01 16.93
N ASN A 114 13.82 17.93 17.85
CA ASN A 114 14.82 18.66 18.61
C ASN A 114 14.94 18.18 20.07
N ASP A 115 14.05 17.30 20.52
CA ASP A 115 13.96 16.87 21.92
C ASP A 115 13.97 15.34 22.01
N LEU A 116 15.08 14.77 22.49
CA LEU A 116 15.21 13.34 22.76
C LEU A 116 14.27 12.89 23.88
N ALA A 117 14.16 13.67 24.96
CA ALA A 117 13.31 13.32 26.08
C ALA A 117 11.85 13.23 25.63
N TYR A 118 11.40 14.13 24.75
CA TYR A 118 10.04 14.08 24.17
C TYR A 118 9.78 12.79 23.39
N ARG A 119 10.75 12.35 22.58
CA ARG A 119 10.65 11.11 21.80
C ARG A 119 10.63 9.88 22.71
N THR A 120 11.49 9.84 23.72
CA THR A 120 11.52 8.76 24.71
C THR A 120 10.20 8.68 25.48
N ALA A 121 9.69 9.83 25.94
CA ALA A 121 8.41 9.89 26.63
C ALA A 121 7.25 9.47 25.72
N PHE A 122 7.25 9.89 24.45
CA PHE A 122 6.22 9.50 23.48
C PHE A 122 6.17 7.98 23.25
N LEU A 123 7.32 7.30 23.26
CA LEU A 123 7.37 5.84 23.18
C LEU A 123 6.81 5.15 24.43
N ALA A 124 6.79 5.83 25.58
CA ALA A 124 6.20 5.31 26.80
C ALA A 124 4.66 5.41 26.79
N GLY A 125 4.09 6.42 26.12
CA GLY A 125 2.64 6.55 25.97
C GLY A 125 2.17 7.89 25.40
N ASP A 126 1.01 7.83 24.72
CA ASP A 126 0.17 8.93 24.19
C ASP A 126 -1.26 8.39 24.22
N ALA A 127 -1.87 8.40 25.40
CA ALA A 127 -3.07 7.62 25.72
C ALA A 127 -4.32 8.10 24.96
N ASP A 128 -4.46 9.40 24.72
CA ASP A 128 -5.58 10.00 24.00
C ASP A 128 -5.26 10.34 22.53
N GLY A 129 -4.00 10.21 22.12
CA GLY A 129 -3.61 10.28 20.73
C GLY A 129 -3.40 11.71 20.23
N ASP A 130 -3.25 12.70 21.11
CA ASP A 130 -3.09 14.11 20.75
C ASP A 130 -1.65 14.51 20.38
N LEU A 131 -0.72 13.55 20.44
CA LEU A 131 0.72 13.66 20.20
C LEU A 131 1.52 14.32 21.33
N VAL A 132 0.97 14.41 22.55
CA VAL A 132 1.67 14.83 23.76
C VAL A 132 1.91 13.59 24.62
N PRO A 133 3.16 13.32 25.05
CA PRO A 133 3.43 12.18 25.91
C PRO A 133 2.68 12.25 27.24
N ASP A 134 2.26 11.08 27.77
CA ASP A 134 1.43 10.98 28.98
C ASP A 134 2.05 11.64 30.23
N ASP A 135 3.39 11.72 30.30
CA ASP A 135 4.13 12.37 31.41
C ASP A 135 4.07 13.91 31.37
N ARG A 136 3.68 14.47 30.22
CA ARG A 136 3.62 15.92 29.94
C ARG A 136 2.20 16.40 29.65
N ASP A 137 1.28 15.48 29.38
CA ASP A 137 -0.12 15.77 29.16
C ASP A 137 -0.82 16.11 30.48
N LYS A 138 -1.26 17.36 30.59
CA LYS A 138 -2.02 17.89 31.73
C LYS A 138 -3.52 17.70 31.56
N CYS A 139 -3.99 17.47 30.34
CA CYS A 139 -5.40 17.41 29.98
C CYS A 139 -5.71 16.09 29.29
N LYS A 140 -5.72 15.03 30.10
CA LYS A 140 -6.03 13.67 29.68
C LYS A 140 -7.39 13.60 28.99
N GLN A 141 -7.51 12.68 28.03
CA GLN A 141 -8.75 12.38 27.30
C GLN A 141 -9.19 13.52 26.39
N THR A 142 -8.23 14.22 25.79
CA THR A 142 -8.52 15.18 24.75
C THR A 142 -9.21 14.48 23.58
N ARG A 143 -10.25 15.14 23.05
CA ARG A 143 -11.01 14.63 21.91
C ARG A 143 -10.07 14.38 20.72
N ASP A 144 -10.26 13.25 20.06
CA ASP A 144 -9.56 12.88 18.83
C ASP A 144 -9.59 14.03 17.80
N LEU A 145 -8.42 14.29 17.20
CA LEU A 145 -8.17 15.38 16.26
C LEU A 145 -8.50 16.79 16.80
N ALA A 146 -8.44 17.02 18.11
CA ALA A 146 -8.46 18.37 18.67
C ALA A 146 -7.09 19.07 18.56
N GLU A 147 -7.12 20.40 18.52
CA GLU A 147 -5.93 21.24 18.63
C GLU A 147 -5.55 21.33 20.11
N THR A 148 -4.35 20.89 20.45
CA THR A 148 -3.84 20.97 21.83
C THR A 148 -2.52 21.72 21.89
N GLY A 149 -2.24 22.27 23.06
CA GLY A 149 -0.96 22.88 23.37
C GLY A 149 0.14 21.85 23.49
N ARG A 150 1.31 22.30 23.96
CA ARG A 150 2.42 21.40 24.29
C ARG A 150 2.17 20.59 25.57
N ASP A 151 1.20 21.01 26.35
CA ASP A 151 0.76 20.41 27.61
C ASP A 151 -0.47 19.52 27.45
N GLY A 152 -0.86 19.21 26.21
CA GLY A 152 -2.03 18.38 25.88
C GLY A 152 -3.38 19.08 26.08
N CYS A 153 -3.39 20.31 26.59
CA CYS A 153 -4.64 21.01 26.84
C CYS A 153 -5.24 21.63 25.58
N PRO A 154 -6.57 21.55 25.38
CA PRO A 154 -7.25 22.18 24.25
C PRO A 154 -6.91 23.66 24.14
N VAL A 155 -6.41 24.07 22.98
CA VAL A 155 -6.20 25.49 22.70
C VAL A 155 -7.54 26.11 22.40
N ARG A 156 -7.93 27.17 23.11
CA ARG A 156 -9.15 27.90 22.77
C ARG A 156 -9.05 28.33 21.30
N PRO A 157 -10.05 28.03 20.46
CA PRO A 157 -10.07 28.51 19.09
C PRO A 157 -10.17 30.03 19.15
N GLY A 158 -9.03 30.70 19.03
CA GLY A 158 -9.01 32.13 18.78
C GLY A 158 -9.68 32.37 17.42
N ARG A 159 -10.28 33.56 17.23
CA ARG A 159 -10.68 34.05 15.90
C ARG A 159 -9.43 34.19 15.03
N ARG A 160 -8.90 33.08 14.52
CA ARG A 160 -7.84 33.08 13.52
C ARG A 160 -8.52 33.30 12.19
N GLN A 161 -8.27 34.45 11.56
CA GLN A 161 -8.71 34.66 10.20
C GLN A 161 -8.06 33.59 9.32
N GLY A 162 -8.89 32.74 8.72
CA GLY A 162 -8.44 31.77 7.74
C GLY A 162 -8.12 32.46 6.41
N PRO A 163 -7.36 31.81 5.51
CA PRO A 163 -7.25 32.25 4.12
C PRO A 163 -8.63 32.38 3.48
N SER A 164 -8.75 33.23 2.45
CA SER A 164 -10.00 33.39 1.70
C SER A 164 -10.49 32.06 1.11
N GLU A 165 -11.81 31.89 0.97
CA GLU A 165 -12.37 30.67 0.38
C GLU A 165 -11.85 30.39 -1.03
N ASP A 166 -11.46 31.43 -1.80
CA ASP A 166 -10.85 31.28 -3.13
C ASP A 166 -9.48 30.61 -3.07
N ALA A 167 -8.60 31.05 -2.16
CA ALA A 167 -7.31 30.40 -1.90
C ALA A 167 -7.53 28.95 -1.45
N MET A 168 -8.62 28.68 -0.74
CA MET A 168 -8.95 27.34 -0.27
C MET A 168 -9.57 26.45 -1.34
N GLN A 169 -10.33 26.99 -2.29
CA GLN A 169 -10.72 26.25 -3.49
C GLN A 169 -9.49 25.83 -4.29
N GLN A 170 -8.47 26.67 -4.39
CA GLN A 170 -7.20 26.30 -5.01
C GLN A 170 -6.49 25.19 -4.23
N ALA A 171 -6.41 25.27 -2.89
CA ALA A 171 -5.85 24.20 -2.07
C ALA A 171 -6.61 22.87 -2.21
N ARG A 172 -7.96 22.91 -2.23
CA ARG A 172 -8.80 21.72 -2.49
C ARG A 172 -8.57 21.16 -3.89
N ARG A 173 -8.43 22.02 -4.91
CA ARG A 173 -8.08 21.61 -6.28
C ARG A 173 -6.70 20.96 -6.35
N ALA A 174 -5.71 21.55 -5.69
CA ALA A 174 -4.35 20.99 -5.61
C ALA A 174 -4.36 19.62 -4.92
N LEU A 175 -5.02 19.49 -3.76
CA LEU A 175 -5.13 18.22 -3.03
C LEU A 175 -5.91 17.14 -3.80
N LYS A 176 -6.92 17.53 -4.59
CA LYS A 176 -7.61 16.61 -5.52
C LYS A 176 -6.68 16.06 -6.60
N GLY A 177 -5.68 16.83 -7.03
CA GLY A 177 -4.67 16.40 -8.00
C GLY A 177 -3.67 15.37 -7.45
N VAL A 178 -3.52 15.27 -6.11
CA VAL A 178 -2.58 14.35 -5.47
C VAL A 178 -3.24 13.00 -5.18
N ALA A 179 -3.80 12.31 -6.19
CA ALA A 179 -4.36 10.94 -6.10
C ALA A 179 -5.18 10.59 -4.82
N LEU A 180 -5.69 11.59 -4.10
CA LEU A 180 -6.57 11.46 -2.97
C LEU A 180 -7.94 11.46 -3.60
N VAL A 181 -8.34 10.30 -4.11
CA VAL A 181 -9.72 10.11 -4.54
C VAL A 181 -10.57 10.30 -3.29
N SER A 182 -11.18 11.49 -3.22
CA SER A 182 -11.97 11.96 -2.10
C SER A 182 -13.32 12.37 -2.68
N ASN A 183 -14.25 11.42 -2.68
CA ASN A 183 -15.67 11.67 -2.86
C ASN A 183 -16.25 12.05 -1.49
N PRO A 184 -16.78 13.28 -1.31
CA PRO A 184 -17.35 13.72 -0.03
C PRO A 184 -18.48 12.82 0.47
N LYS A 185 -19.21 12.13 -0.43
CA LYS A 185 -20.25 11.16 -0.05
C LYS A 185 -19.68 9.94 0.70
N CYS A 186 -18.37 9.74 0.64
CA CYS A 186 -17.66 8.61 1.21
C CYS A 186 -16.88 8.96 2.48
N ALA A 187 -17.04 10.18 3.00
CA ALA A 187 -16.27 10.64 4.14
C ALA A 187 -16.41 9.74 5.39
N GLU A 188 -17.54 9.05 5.55
CA GLU A 188 -17.82 8.10 6.65
C GLU A 188 -17.79 6.64 6.19
N ALA A 189 -17.40 6.37 4.94
CA ALA A 189 -17.28 5.01 4.49
C ALA A 189 -16.24 4.28 5.36
N PRO A 190 -16.52 3.04 5.82
CA PRO A 190 -15.57 2.28 6.60
C PRO A 190 -14.31 1.97 5.78
N VAL A 191 -13.26 1.48 6.44
CA VAL A 191 -12.10 0.92 5.74
C VAL A 191 -12.60 -0.24 4.86
N PRO A 192 -12.34 -0.24 3.54
CA PRO A 192 -12.80 -1.31 2.67
C PRO A 192 -12.29 -2.68 3.14
N ASP A 193 -13.12 -3.71 2.99
CA ASP A 193 -12.69 -5.07 3.26
C ASP A 193 -11.57 -5.46 2.29
N ARG A 194 -10.72 -6.39 2.74
CA ARG A 194 -9.67 -6.94 1.91
C ARG A 194 -10.27 -7.80 0.79
N SER A 195 -9.89 -7.53 -0.45
CA SER A 195 -10.22 -8.38 -1.58
C SER A 195 -9.36 -9.66 -1.59
N ILE A 196 -9.96 -10.77 -2.04
CA ILE A 196 -9.32 -12.08 -2.14
C ILE A 196 -8.87 -12.29 -3.59
N LEU A 197 -7.64 -12.72 -3.77
CA LEU A 197 -7.10 -13.10 -5.08
C LEU A 197 -7.76 -14.39 -5.55
N LEU A 198 -8.35 -14.39 -6.74
CA LEU A 198 -9.01 -15.59 -7.30
C LEU A 198 -8.18 -16.22 -8.41
N HIS A 199 -7.84 -15.46 -9.45
CA HIS A 199 -7.10 -15.97 -10.61
C HIS A 199 -6.41 -14.85 -11.38
N GLN A 200 -5.24 -15.12 -11.95
CA GLN A 200 -4.68 -14.29 -13.03
C GLN A 200 -4.20 -15.13 -14.20
N GLY A 201 -3.96 -14.49 -15.34
CA GLY A 201 -3.33 -15.16 -16.46
C GLY A 201 -3.53 -14.43 -17.77
N PHE A 202 -3.04 -15.07 -18.83
CA PHE A 202 -3.16 -14.56 -20.18
C PHE A 202 -4.28 -15.29 -20.93
N LEU A 203 -5.12 -14.58 -21.66
CA LEU A 203 -6.05 -15.19 -22.62
C LEU A 203 -5.66 -14.82 -24.05
N ARG A 204 -5.57 -15.85 -24.90
CA ARG A 204 -5.45 -15.74 -26.37
C ARG A 204 -6.66 -16.42 -26.99
N PRO A 205 -7.82 -15.74 -27.04
CA PRO A 205 -9.07 -16.42 -27.39
C PRO A 205 -9.12 -16.88 -28.85
N ASP A 206 -8.39 -16.23 -29.77
CA ASP A 206 -8.58 -16.40 -31.22
C ASP A 206 -7.33 -16.14 -32.08
N GLY A 207 -6.14 -16.03 -31.46
CA GLY A 207 -4.90 -15.70 -32.18
C GLY A 207 -4.83 -14.26 -32.71
N ASN A 208 -5.88 -13.45 -32.55
CA ASN A 208 -5.86 -12.03 -32.87
C ASN A 208 -5.18 -11.25 -31.73
N PRO A 209 -4.04 -10.60 -31.97
CA PRO A 209 -3.33 -9.84 -30.94
C PRO A 209 -4.17 -8.74 -30.28
N ALA A 210 -5.16 -8.19 -31.00
CA ALA A 210 -6.06 -7.17 -30.45
C ALA A 210 -6.96 -7.70 -29.32
N ASN A 211 -7.25 -9.00 -29.33
CA ASN A 211 -8.10 -9.66 -28.33
C ASN A 211 -7.28 -10.31 -27.21
N HIS A 212 -5.95 -10.19 -27.25
CA HIS A 212 -5.07 -10.66 -26.20
C HIS A 212 -5.16 -9.73 -24.99
N PHE A 213 -5.44 -10.32 -23.83
CA PHE A 213 -5.43 -9.58 -22.58
C PHE A 213 -4.79 -10.39 -21.45
N TYR A 214 -4.20 -9.66 -20.52
CA TYR A 214 -3.86 -10.17 -19.21
C TYR A 214 -5.03 -9.89 -18.27
N GLY A 215 -5.63 -10.97 -17.76
CA GLY A 215 -6.80 -10.92 -16.90
C GLY A 215 -6.42 -11.11 -15.45
N VAL A 216 -7.03 -10.34 -14.56
CA VAL A 216 -6.97 -10.55 -13.10
C VAL A 216 -8.37 -10.60 -12.53
N SER A 217 -8.58 -11.53 -11.60
CA SER A 217 -9.86 -11.82 -10.98
C SER A 217 -9.72 -11.80 -9.47
N VAL A 218 -10.60 -11.06 -8.80
CA VAL A 218 -10.61 -10.90 -7.35
C VAL A 218 -12.03 -10.87 -6.78
N SER A 219 -12.19 -11.11 -5.49
CA SER A 219 -13.50 -10.99 -4.84
C SER A 219 -13.93 -9.51 -4.79
N ARG A 220 -15.23 -9.27 -4.99
CA ARG A 220 -15.83 -7.95 -4.81
C ARG A 220 -15.82 -7.56 -3.32
N VAL A 221 -15.45 -6.31 -3.03
CA VAL A 221 -15.57 -5.75 -1.68
C VAL A 221 -17.02 -5.35 -1.40
N ARG A 222 -17.52 -5.71 -0.21
CA ARG A 222 -18.95 -5.61 0.14
C ARG A 222 -19.30 -4.43 1.05
N ASN A 223 -18.34 -3.91 1.81
CA ASN A 223 -18.57 -2.83 2.78
C ASN A 223 -18.37 -1.41 2.20
N VAL A 224 -18.44 -1.25 0.87
CA VAL A 224 -18.36 0.07 0.23
C VAL A 224 -19.79 0.63 0.05
N PRO A 225 -20.14 1.78 0.65
CA PRO A 225 -21.48 2.36 0.53
C PRO A 225 -21.88 2.64 -0.92
N ALA A 226 -23.18 2.62 -1.21
CA ALA A 226 -23.68 2.98 -2.53
C ALA A 226 -23.26 4.42 -2.91
N GLY A 227 -22.77 4.61 -4.13
CA GLY A 227 -22.24 5.89 -4.59
C GLY A 227 -20.81 6.19 -4.15
N CYS A 228 -20.17 5.27 -3.43
CA CYS A 228 -18.73 5.28 -3.18
C CYS A 228 -18.03 4.35 -4.14
N GLU A 229 -17.14 4.91 -4.95
CA GLU A 229 -16.30 4.12 -5.83
C GLU A 229 -15.22 3.41 -5.00
N GLY A 230 -15.07 2.12 -5.23
CA GLY A 230 -13.93 1.35 -4.75
C GLY A 230 -12.87 1.26 -5.84
N PHE A 231 -11.62 1.19 -5.44
CA PHE A 231 -10.49 0.92 -6.33
C PHE A 231 -9.75 -0.33 -5.86
N TYR A 232 -9.23 -1.10 -6.79
CA TYR A 232 -8.41 -2.27 -6.54
C TYR A 232 -7.00 -1.94 -6.97
N GLN A 233 -6.10 -1.89 -6.00
CA GLN A 233 -4.70 -1.66 -6.24
C GLN A 233 -3.97 -3.00 -6.15
N PHE A 234 -3.29 -3.34 -7.24
CA PHE A 234 -2.52 -4.56 -7.39
C PHE A 234 -1.04 -4.25 -7.37
N ASN A 235 -0.27 -5.15 -6.75
CA ASN A 235 1.17 -5.22 -6.89
C ASN A 235 1.52 -6.56 -7.54
N PHE A 236 2.30 -6.52 -8.61
CA PHE A 236 2.85 -7.68 -9.30
C PHE A 236 4.35 -7.67 -9.16
N ARG A 237 4.93 -8.77 -8.68
CA ARG A 237 6.36 -9.01 -8.64
C ARG A 237 6.69 -10.09 -9.66
N PHE A 238 7.39 -9.69 -10.71
CA PHE A 238 7.85 -10.57 -11.77
C PHE A 238 9.28 -11.03 -11.48
N THR A 239 9.52 -12.33 -11.64
CA THR A 239 10.82 -12.99 -11.51
C THR A 239 11.00 -14.02 -12.62
N ASP A 240 12.19 -14.60 -12.76
CA ASP A 240 12.49 -15.56 -13.84
C ASP A 240 12.33 -14.93 -15.24
N ARG A 241 13.15 -13.91 -15.53
CA ARG A 241 13.12 -13.21 -16.82
C ARG A 241 13.49 -14.16 -17.97
N THR A 242 12.74 -14.09 -19.06
CA THR A 242 13.07 -14.83 -20.30
C THR A 242 13.96 -14.02 -21.24
N ASP A 243 14.17 -12.74 -20.93
CA ASP A 243 14.90 -11.77 -21.75
C ASP A 243 15.89 -11.01 -20.86
N ALA A 244 17.18 -11.05 -21.23
CA ALA A 244 18.27 -10.47 -20.44
C ALA A 244 18.19 -8.93 -20.32
N LEU A 245 17.44 -8.26 -21.20
CA LEU A 245 17.23 -6.81 -21.16
C LEU A 245 16.29 -6.37 -20.02
N PHE A 246 15.56 -7.30 -19.42
CA PHE A 246 14.66 -7.02 -18.30
C PHE A 246 15.39 -7.20 -16.97
N PRO A 247 15.07 -6.42 -15.93
CA PRO A 247 15.67 -6.61 -14.61
C PRO A 247 15.35 -8.00 -14.05
N VAL A 248 16.20 -8.51 -13.16
CA VAL A 248 16.00 -9.83 -12.51
C VAL A 248 14.67 -9.90 -11.75
N THR A 249 14.28 -8.78 -11.16
CA THR A 249 12.98 -8.61 -10.51
C THR A 249 12.37 -7.29 -10.92
N LYS A 250 11.07 -7.30 -11.25
CA LYS A 250 10.31 -6.09 -11.57
C LYS A 250 9.03 -6.05 -10.75
N ILE A 251 8.79 -4.93 -10.08
CA ILE A 251 7.54 -4.68 -9.35
C ILE A 251 6.72 -3.66 -10.15
N ILE A 252 5.45 -4.01 -10.41
CA ILE A 252 4.51 -3.13 -11.11
C ILE A 252 3.27 -2.96 -10.23
N GLN A 253 2.84 -1.72 -10.06
CA GLN A 253 1.61 -1.38 -9.36
C GLN A 253 0.57 -0.88 -10.37
N VAL A 254 -0.62 -1.46 -10.34
CA VAL A 254 -1.75 -1.05 -11.19
C VAL A 254 -2.99 -0.83 -10.34
N THR A 255 -3.74 0.22 -10.62
CA THR A 255 -5.02 0.50 -9.98
C THR A 255 -6.16 0.38 -10.99
N PHE A 256 -7.25 -0.27 -10.58
CA PHE A 256 -8.50 -0.35 -11.32
C PHE A 256 -9.62 0.24 -10.48
N ALA A 257 -10.52 0.99 -11.12
CA ALA A 257 -11.79 1.36 -10.50
C ALA A 257 -12.73 0.14 -10.44
N ASP A 258 -13.69 0.10 -9.52
CA ASP A 258 -14.75 -0.92 -9.54
C ASP A 258 -15.54 -0.86 -10.86
N GLY A 259 -15.66 0.34 -11.45
CA GLY A 259 -16.25 0.57 -12.77
C GLY A 259 -15.46 -0.01 -13.94
N ASP A 260 -14.17 -0.34 -13.77
CA ASP A 260 -13.36 -1.04 -14.78
C ASP A 260 -13.69 -2.54 -14.85
N ASN A 261 -14.64 -3.03 -14.04
CA ASN A 261 -15.05 -4.42 -14.03
C ASN A 261 -15.62 -4.86 -15.39
N THR A 262 -15.04 -5.91 -15.93
CA THR A 262 -15.47 -6.55 -17.19
C THR A 262 -16.23 -7.86 -16.96
N ASP A 263 -16.44 -8.28 -15.70
CA ASP A 263 -17.24 -9.47 -15.39
C ASP A 263 -18.72 -9.17 -15.61
N THR A 264 -19.27 -9.68 -16.71
CA THR A 264 -20.70 -9.64 -17.05
C THR A 264 -21.41 -10.95 -16.70
N GLY A 265 -20.69 -11.93 -16.14
CA GLY A 265 -21.25 -13.23 -15.80
C GLY A 265 -22.10 -13.23 -14.52
N PRO A 266 -22.72 -14.36 -14.18
CA PRO A 266 -23.55 -14.50 -12.98
C PRO A 266 -22.76 -14.30 -11.67
N LYS A 267 -21.43 -14.45 -11.71
CA LYS A 267 -20.54 -14.22 -10.55
C LYS A 267 -20.15 -12.75 -10.35
N SER A 268 -20.54 -11.84 -11.24
CA SER A 268 -20.24 -10.39 -11.13
C SER A 268 -20.77 -9.76 -9.83
N ALA A 269 -21.74 -10.38 -9.15
CA ALA A 269 -22.19 -9.92 -7.84
C ALA A 269 -21.11 -10.05 -6.75
N VAL A 270 -20.23 -11.06 -6.84
CA VAL A 270 -19.25 -11.43 -5.80
C VAL A 270 -17.80 -11.34 -6.27
N ARG A 271 -17.58 -11.02 -7.55
CA ARG A 271 -16.28 -11.04 -8.21
C ARG A 271 -16.07 -9.82 -9.10
N ARG A 272 -14.81 -9.50 -9.34
CA ARG A 272 -14.36 -8.50 -10.30
C ARG A 272 -13.33 -9.11 -11.24
N ILE A 273 -13.46 -8.80 -12.53
CA ILE A 273 -12.47 -9.16 -13.55
C ILE A 273 -11.98 -7.89 -14.22
N PHE A 274 -10.67 -7.66 -14.16
CA PHE A 274 -10.01 -6.57 -14.86
C PHE A 274 -9.19 -7.15 -16.01
N LYS A 275 -9.31 -6.54 -17.18
CA LYS A 275 -8.56 -6.92 -18.38
C LYS A 275 -7.57 -5.81 -18.71
N VAL A 276 -6.36 -6.23 -19.04
CA VAL A 276 -5.28 -5.34 -19.46
C VAL A 276 -4.89 -5.73 -20.88
N PHE A 277 -4.96 -4.77 -21.79
CA PHE A 277 -4.70 -4.98 -23.21
C PHE A 277 -3.33 -4.44 -23.60
N GLN A 278 -2.79 -4.91 -24.72
CA GLN A 278 -1.52 -4.41 -25.26
C GLN A 278 -1.55 -2.91 -25.59
N ALA A 279 -2.72 -2.42 -26.00
CA ALA A 279 -2.96 -1.03 -26.37
C ALA A 279 -3.14 -0.09 -25.16
N ASP A 280 -3.24 -0.64 -23.94
CA ASP A 280 -3.25 0.19 -22.74
C ASP A 280 -1.94 1.00 -22.63
N THR A 281 -1.95 2.04 -21.80
CA THR A 281 -0.81 2.93 -21.59
C THR A 281 -0.32 2.89 -20.14
N GLY A 282 0.88 3.44 -19.88
CA GLY A 282 1.46 3.54 -18.54
C GLY A 282 1.64 2.19 -17.84
N HIS A 283 1.34 2.13 -16.54
CA HIS A 283 1.54 0.93 -15.73
C HIS A 283 0.72 -0.29 -16.18
N ARG A 284 -0.43 -0.08 -16.84
CA ARG A 284 -1.22 -1.16 -17.44
C ARG A 284 -0.47 -1.78 -18.62
N GLN A 285 0.11 -0.95 -19.48
CA GLN A 285 0.97 -1.43 -20.56
C GLN A 285 2.21 -2.18 -20.03
N ASP A 286 2.84 -1.63 -19.00
CA ASP A 286 4.00 -2.25 -18.37
C ASP A 286 3.67 -3.61 -17.78
N LEU A 287 2.50 -3.75 -17.17
CA LEU A 287 1.99 -5.02 -16.67
C LEU A 287 1.83 -6.03 -17.81
N PHE A 288 1.16 -5.66 -18.90
CA PHE A 288 1.00 -6.54 -20.06
C PHE A 288 2.33 -6.98 -20.66
N ARG A 289 3.26 -6.04 -20.85
CA ARG A 289 4.60 -6.34 -21.40
C ARG A 289 5.43 -7.22 -20.48
N SER A 290 5.33 -7.01 -19.16
CA SER A 290 6.11 -7.78 -18.19
C SER A 290 5.50 -9.16 -17.97
N ALA A 291 4.18 -9.29 -18.05
CA ALA A 291 3.53 -10.60 -18.08
C ALA A 291 4.20 -11.49 -19.15
N VAL A 292 4.30 -11.05 -20.41
CA VAL A 292 4.86 -11.89 -21.49
C VAL A 292 6.38 -12.11 -21.46
N LYS A 293 7.11 -11.54 -20.49
CA LYS A 293 8.60 -11.53 -20.44
C LYS A 293 9.19 -12.23 -19.22
N TYR A 294 8.36 -12.76 -18.33
CA TYR A 294 8.78 -13.40 -17.09
C TYR A 294 8.04 -14.73 -16.91
N GLY A 295 8.73 -15.74 -16.39
CA GLY A 295 8.18 -17.07 -16.14
C GLY A 295 7.38 -17.18 -14.85
N LEU A 296 7.60 -16.26 -13.89
CA LEU A 296 6.98 -16.27 -12.57
C LEU A 296 6.40 -14.92 -12.20
N VAL A 297 5.18 -14.94 -11.63
CA VAL A 297 4.51 -13.76 -11.08
C VAL A 297 3.98 -14.06 -9.67
N GLU A 298 4.37 -13.22 -8.73
CA GLU A 298 3.69 -13.11 -7.44
C GLU A 298 2.81 -11.86 -7.49
N TRP A 299 1.62 -11.94 -6.93
CA TRP A 299 0.72 -10.79 -6.93
C TRP A 299 -0.07 -10.67 -5.65
N ARG A 300 -0.43 -9.44 -5.30
CA ARG A 300 -1.27 -9.09 -4.16
C ARG A 300 -2.19 -7.94 -4.49
N VAL A 301 -3.31 -7.84 -3.77
CA VAL A 301 -4.31 -6.80 -3.97
C VAL A 301 -4.65 -6.13 -2.64
N ARG A 302 -4.96 -4.84 -2.68
CA ARG A 302 -5.70 -4.15 -1.63
C ARG A 302 -6.80 -3.30 -2.24
N THR A 303 -7.81 -2.98 -1.45
CA THR A 303 -8.90 -2.12 -1.87
C THR A 303 -8.73 -0.74 -1.28
N VAL A 304 -8.99 0.28 -2.09
CA VAL A 304 -8.92 1.69 -1.72
C VAL A 304 -10.31 2.26 -1.89
N GLY A 305 -10.89 2.83 -0.83
CA GLY A 305 -12.17 3.52 -0.92
C GLY A 305 -11.99 4.90 -1.53
N ALA A 306 -13.05 5.46 -2.12
CA ALA A 306 -13.08 6.85 -2.58
C ALA A 306 -12.99 7.90 -1.44
N ASN A 307 -12.67 7.50 -0.20
CA ASN A 307 -12.23 8.39 0.88
C ASN A 307 -10.72 8.25 1.18
N GLY A 308 -10.01 7.49 0.36
CA GLY A 308 -8.58 7.19 0.51
C GLY A 308 -8.26 6.27 1.69
N LEU A 309 -9.25 5.66 2.37
CA LEU A 309 -9.00 4.56 3.29
C LEU A 309 -8.65 3.31 2.48
N MET A 310 -7.73 2.50 3.00
CA MET A 310 -7.19 1.35 2.29
C MET A 310 -7.30 0.11 3.17
N SER A 311 -7.69 -1.02 2.60
CA SER A 311 -7.53 -2.31 3.26
C SER A 311 -6.04 -2.62 3.46
N THR A 312 -5.73 -3.55 4.36
CA THR A 312 -4.42 -4.20 4.33
C THR A 312 -4.24 -4.92 2.99
N TRP A 313 -2.99 -5.14 2.59
CA TRP A 313 -2.70 -6.01 1.46
C TRP A 313 -3.18 -7.44 1.72
N SER A 314 -3.60 -8.12 0.65
CA SER A 314 -3.63 -9.59 0.62
C SER A 314 -2.22 -10.15 0.78
N ASP A 315 -2.16 -11.40 1.20
CA ASP A 315 -0.92 -12.16 1.10
C ASP A 315 -0.48 -12.25 -0.36
N TRP A 316 0.83 -12.40 -0.58
CA TRP A 316 1.37 -12.68 -1.89
C TRP A 316 0.88 -14.06 -2.35
N ARG A 317 0.26 -14.12 -3.53
CA ARG A 317 -0.08 -15.38 -4.18
C ARG A 317 0.89 -15.64 -5.32
N HIS A 318 1.45 -16.83 -5.31
CA HIS A 318 2.33 -17.32 -6.36
C HIS A 318 1.51 -18.09 -7.40
N GLU A 319 1.65 -17.73 -8.67
CA GLU A 319 1.07 -18.50 -9.78
C GLU A 319 2.07 -18.60 -10.93
N ALA A 320 2.21 -19.81 -11.47
CA ALA A 320 3.03 -20.02 -12.66
C ALA A 320 2.41 -19.29 -13.87
N PHE A 321 3.25 -18.64 -14.67
CA PHE A 321 2.80 -17.74 -15.74
C PHE A 321 2.02 -18.42 -16.88
N ASN A 322 2.05 -19.76 -16.96
CA ASN A 322 1.36 -20.54 -18.00
C ASN A 322 -0.14 -20.75 -17.77
N GLY A 323 -0.73 -20.06 -16.78
CA GLY A 323 -2.17 -20.09 -16.56
C GLY A 323 -2.92 -19.42 -17.73
N VAL A 324 -3.63 -20.20 -18.53
CA VAL A 324 -4.74 -19.67 -19.34
C VAL A 324 -5.68 -18.95 -18.38
N PHE A 325 -5.99 -17.69 -18.65
CA PHE A 325 -6.98 -16.98 -17.84
C PHE A 325 -8.33 -17.68 -17.99
N ARG A 326 -8.82 -18.33 -16.93
CA ARG A 326 -10.09 -19.06 -16.93
C ARG A 326 -11.11 -18.25 -16.14
N PRO A 327 -11.96 -17.44 -16.81
CA PRO A 327 -12.92 -16.59 -16.12
C PRO A 327 -14.00 -17.36 -15.35
N ASN A 328 -14.05 -18.69 -15.41
CA ASN A 328 -15.07 -19.50 -14.72
C ASN A 328 -14.57 -20.23 -13.47
N VAL A 329 -13.25 -20.24 -13.22
CA VAL A 329 -12.69 -20.87 -12.02
C VAL A 329 -13.11 -20.06 -10.77
N PRO A 330 -13.58 -20.72 -9.69
CA PRO A 330 -14.00 -20.08 -8.44
C PRO A 330 -12.94 -19.15 -7.84
#